data_AF-A0A1G6M262-F1
#
_entry.id   AF-A0A1G6M262-F1
#
_cell.length_a   1.000
_cell.length_b   1.000
_cell.length_c   1.000
_cell.angle_alpha   90.00
_cell.angle_beta   90.00
_cell.angle_gamma   90.00
#
_symmetry.space_group_name_H-M   'P 1'
#
loop_
_entity.id
_entity.type
_entity.pdbx_description
1 polymer ?
#
loop_
_entity_poly.entity_id
_entity_poly.type
_entity_poly.pdbx_seq_one_letter_code
_entity_poly.pdbx_strand_id
1 'polypeptide(L)'
;MLVRGRGAIAAGAALVLVATLLGQPVAGARQPTQPPTDPPQVEAGVGPGAQAPDTRPGEAFADPKVAELQRTATDVQRELADLSDRVRVAEDELRAAAGRVGEAKSARADADRVVAAQQTEVDEYSAALYSALAQPSALQVLLTAGSPEDFLQGTSLIGRVRADQDARLADAVRRQSAAIEAENAATGAERSAAERKADLDRRTADASNRAAAVSSELRGKVDDTNAAVVAQQQAQAERNRKTAANWKAYTDKLAAVGVVAPKAAALRDPTRLPPGLQSVPGADGKPQAGVAQVILTDGERVLVLPEETVKAVDTAVSALGKPYVPGKGGEGPTAFSCDGLVRTVYAAGGVPLPPSVGEQMAVLTPVPTADARSGDIVFLGPARLGAQGVGIVLDERTMLAADARLAGVVVTDLPGGDTVLGIGRPALAQRPPQEPPRATDGGLPWRCGGVQLPPRAAGEAPGAWGGYPNGLIPLAALCPAGQGAHLLRCDAAEAFRAMSAAFASAFGKPLCMTDSYRTFAAQVRLYGVKPALAAVPGTSNHGWGMAVDLCGGVQSFGTPEYAWMVANAGFFGWSNPPWARPGRGREEPWHWEFVGA
;
A
#
# COMPACT_ATOMS: atom_id res chain seq x y z
N MET A 1 46.07 1.80 41.95
CA MET A 1 46.23 0.76 42.99
C MET A 1 45.12 -0.27 42.77
N LEU A 2 45.40 -1.42 42.15
CA LEU A 2 45.62 -2.73 42.82
C LEU A 2 44.48 -3.03 43.82
N VAL A 3 43.67 -4.08 43.64
CA VAL A 3 44.08 -5.49 43.81
C VAL A 3 43.13 -6.47 43.09
N ARG A 4 43.74 -7.51 42.50
CA ARG A 4 43.16 -8.76 41.98
C ARG A 4 42.74 -9.72 43.10
N GLY A 5 41.77 -10.59 42.84
CA GLY A 5 41.57 -11.83 43.60
C GLY A 5 41.00 -12.95 42.74
N ARG A 6 41.84 -13.94 42.39
CA ARG A 6 41.52 -15.20 41.71
C ARG A 6 41.08 -16.26 42.73
N GLY A 7 40.29 -17.24 42.30
CA GLY A 7 40.15 -18.53 42.98
C GLY A 7 39.35 -19.54 42.14
N ALA A 8 39.93 -20.71 41.89
CA ALA A 8 39.43 -21.79 41.04
C ALA A 8 39.52 -23.14 41.80
N ILE A 9 39.00 -24.22 41.19
CA ILE A 9 39.22 -25.67 41.46
C ILE A 9 38.25 -26.24 42.54
N ALA A 10 37.62 -27.44 42.52
CA ALA A 10 37.75 -28.76 41.85
C ALA A 10 36.35 -29.44 41.79
N ALA A 11 35.94 -30.21 40.76
CA ALA A 11 36.15 -31.66 40.52
C ALA A 11 35.81 -32.63 41.68
N GLY A 12 34.84 -33.53 41.45
CA GLY A 12 34.53 -34.71 42.28
C GLY A 12 33.52 -35.64 41.59
N ALA A 13 33.84 -36.92 41.47
CA ALA A 13 33.27 -37.89 40.55
C ALA A 13 32.35 -38.96 41.19
N ALA A 14 31.51 -39.57 40.34
CA ALA A 14 31.04 -40.97 40.30
C ALA A 14 30.23 -41.59 41.47
N LEU A 15 29.07 -42.20 41.14
CA LEU A 15 28.90 -43.66 41.18
C LEU A 15 27.59 -44.13 40.50
N VAL A 16 27.70 -45.28 39.83
CA VAL A 16 26.66 -46.09 39.16
C VAL A 16 26.07 -47.09 40.16
N LEU A 17 24.78 -47.44 40.05
CA LEU A 17 24.33 -48.81 40.37
C LEU A 17 23.10 -49.22 39.54
N VAL A 18 23.24 -50.39 38.91
CA VAL A 18 22.25 -51.16 38.16
C VAL A 18 21.72 -52.26 39.07
N ALA A 19 20.43 -52.60 38.98
CA ALA A 19 19.93 -53.93 39.34
C ALA A 19 18.66 -54.31 38.55
N THR A 20 18.79 -55.39 37.80
CA THR A 20 17.79 -56.15 37.03
C THR A 20 17.29 -57.37 37.83
N LEU A 21 16.07 -57.85 37.56
CA LEU A 21 15.55 -59.24 37.68
C LEU A 21 14.04 -59.22 37.30
N LEU A 22 13.59 -59.63 36.10
CA LEU A 22 13.33 -60.98 35.52
C LEU A 22 12.14 -61.77 36.11
N GLY A 23 11.16 -62.13 35.26
CA GLY A 23 10.37 -63.38 35.43
C GLY A 23 8.89 -63.50 34.98
N GLN A 24 8.57 -63.35 33.66
CA GLN A 24 7.65 -64.17 32.79
C GLN A 24 6.17 -64.51 33.21
N PRO A 25 5.32 -65.14 32.36
CA PRO A 25 4.71 -64.66 31.10
C PRO A 25 3.16 -64.85 31.06
N VAL A 26 2.43 -64.11 30.20
CA VAL A 26 1.13 -64.58 29.69
C VAL A 26 1.02 -64.22 28.20
N ALA A 27 0.70 -65.24 27.42
CA ALA A 27 0.57 -65.22 25.97
C ALA A 27 -0.74 -64.55 25.51
N GLY A 28 -0.69 -63.96 24.31
CA GLY A 28 -1.85 -63.92 23.41
C GLY A 28 -2.22 -62.56 22.81
N ALA A 29 -1.48 -62.10 21.79
CA ALA A 29 -2.07 -61.47 20.60
C ALA A 29 -1.01 -61.36 19.48
N ARG A 30 -1.32 -61.95 18.32
CA ARG A 30 -0.50 -61.92 17.09
C ARG A 30 -0.28 -60.48 16.61
N GLN A 31 0.98 -60.07 16.50
CA GLN A 31 1.39 -58.98 15.61
C GLN A 31 1.63 -59.56 14.21
N PRO A 32 1.09 -58.96 13.13
CA PRO A 32 1.52 -59.25 11.79
C PRO A 32 2.92 -58.67 11.56
N THR A 33 3.78 -59.51 11.00
CA THR A 33 5.15 -59.24 10.53
C THR A 33 5.23 -57.96 9.69
N GLN A 34 6.10 -57.02 10.09
CA GLN A 34 6.53 -55.92 9.21
C GLN A 34 7.26 -56.49 7.98
N PRO A 35 6.84 -56.15 6.75
CA PRO A 35 7.66 -56.35 5.56
C PRO A 35 8.85 -55.36 5.54
N PRO A 36 9.91 -55.64 4.78
CA PRO A 36 11.16 -54.90 4.84
C PRO A 36 10.95 -53.40 4.60
N THR A 37 11.58 -52.58 5.43
CA THR A 37 11.59 -51.12 5.32
C THR A 37 12.19 -50.72 3.98
N ASP A 38 11.36 -50.19 3.08
CA ASP A 38 11.82 -49.39 1.96
C ASP A 38 12.68 -48.22 2.49
N PRO A 39 13.76 -47.82 1.78
CA PRO A 39 14.54 -46.66 2.16
C PRO A 39 13.63 -45.42 2.22
N PRO A 40 13.91 -44.46 3.13
CA PRO A 40 13.02 -43.33 3.36
C PRO A 40 12.74 -42.61 2.04
N GLN A 41 11.46 -42.58 1.66
CA GLN A 41 11.00 -41.76 0.55
C GLN A 41 11.32 -40.31 0.89
N VAL A 42 12.30 -39.77 0.17
CA VAL A 42 12.59 -38.34 0.16
C VAL A 42 11.44 -37.68 -0.61
N GLU A 43 10.44 -37.20 0.14
CA GLU A 43 9.50 -36.21 -0.37
C GLU A 43 10.31 -34.97 -0.79
N ALA A 44 10.25 -34.65 -2.07
CA ALA A 44 10.90 -33.46 -2.59
C ALA A 44 10.19 -32.21 -2.01
N GLY A 45 10.79 -31.59 -0.99
CA GLY A 45 10.49 -30.20 -0.68
C GLY A 45 10.56 -29.73 0.76
N VAL A 46 10.76 -30.58 1.78
CA VAL A 46 10.88 -30.10 3.18
C VAL A 46 11.93 -30.90 3.94
N GLY A 47 13.05 -30.25 4.30
CA GLY A 47 14.00 -30.82 5.24
C GLY A 47 13.35 -30.95 6.64
N PRO A 48 13.68 -31.98 7.44
CA PRO A 48 13.06 -32.16 8.75
C PRO A 48 13.28 -30.93 9.63
N GLY A 49 12.20 -30.23 9.98
CA GLY A 49 12.20 -29.08 10.88
C GLY A 49 11.91 -27.71 10.26
N ALA A 50 11.69 -27.59 8.94
CA ALA A 50 11.25 -26.35 8.33
C ALA A 50 9.71 -26.29 8.21
N GLN A 51 9.09 -25.22 8.70
CA GLN A 51 7.66 -24.97 8.51
C GLN A 51 7.35 -24.78 7.02
N ALA A 52 6.17 -25.28 6.60
CA ALA A 52 5.67 -25.13 5.24
C ALA A 52 5.66 -23.64 4.83
N PRO A 53 6.09 -23.27 3.60
CA PRO A 53 5.93 -21.90 3.11
C PRO A 53 4.45 -21.56 3.05
N ASP A 54 4.07 -20.48 3.73
CA ASP A 54 2.70 -19.97 3.73
C ASP A 54 2.27 -19.57 2.32
N THR A 55 1.15 -20.14 1.87
CA THR A 55 0.58 -19.94 0.53
C THR A 55 -0.20 -18.63 0.35
N ARG A 56 -0.17 -17.72 1.34
CA ARG A 56 -0.68 -16.35 1.18
C ARG A 56 0.28 -15.51 0.33
N PRO A 57 -0.22 -14.63 -0.56
CA PRO A 57 0.60 -13.57 -1.15
C PRO A 57 1.18 -12.69 -0.02
N GLY A 58 2.46 -12.93 0.31
CA GLY A 58 3.31 -12.10 1.14
C GLY A 58 2.88 -11.90 2.61
N GLU A 59 3.26 -12.82 3.50
CA GLU A 59 3.43 -12.46 4.92
C GLU A 59 4.48 -11.35 5.12
N ALA A 60 5.34 -11.09 4.14
CA ALA A 60 6.20 -9.92 4.16
C ALA A 60 5.47 -8.57 4.12
N PHE A 61 4.24 -8.51 3.58
CA PHE A 61 3.41 -7.28 3.59
C PHE A 61 2.44 -7.22 4.78
N ALA A 62 2.32 -8.32 5.53
CA ALA A 62 1.58 -8.43 6.79
C ALA A 62 2.51 -8.58 8.01
N ASP A 63 3.83 -8.40 7.84
CA ASP A 63 4.79 -8.42 8.93
C ASP A 63 4.36 -7.34 9.94
N PRO A 64 3.97 -7.71 11.18
CA PRO A 64 3.59 -6.77 12.21
C PRO A 64 4.65 -5.68 12.41
N LYS A 65 5.92 -6.02 12.17
CA LYS A 65 7.08 -5.12 12.21
C LYS A 65 7.06 -4.09 11.07
N VAL A 66 6.75 -4.50 9.84
CA VAL A 66 6.62 -3.58 8.69
C VAL A 66 5.41 -2.67 8.86
N ALA A 67 4.29 -3.19 9.37
CA ALA A 67 3.10 -2.40 9.70
C ALA A 67 3.34 -1.45 10.89
N GLU A 68 4.13 -1.86 11.87
CA GLU A 68 4.61 -1.00 12.96
C GLU A 68 5.53 0.11 12.43
N LEU A 69 6.53 -0.21 11.62
CA LEU A 69 7.42 0.77 10.99
C LEU A 69 6.67 1.77 10.11
N GLN A 70 5.66 1.34 9.37
CA GLN A 70 4.79 2.23 8.59
C GLN A 70 3.93 3.14 9.48
N ARG A 71 3.41 2.63 10.62
CA ARG A 71 2.71 3.45 11.62
C ARG A 71 3.66 4.48 12.22
N THR A 72 4.83 4.06 12.67
CA THR A 72 5.88 4.95 13.19
C THR A 72 6.30 5.99 12.16
N ALA A 73 6.49 5.62 10.89
CA ALA A 73 6.80 6.56 9.81
C ALA A 73 5.70 7.62 9.65
N THR A 74 4.43 7.20 9.70
CA THR A 74 3.29 8.11 9.59
C THR A 74 3.19 9.05 10.81
N ASP A 75 3.44 8.53 12.00
CA ASP A 75 3.40 9.32 13.24
C ASP A 75 4.55 10.34 13.28
N VAL A 76 5.76 9.94 12.88
CA VAL A 76 6.91 10.85 12.77
C VAL A 76 6.68 11.92 11.69
N GLN A 77 6.05 11.58 10.56
CA GLN A 77 5.68 12.57 9.54
C GLN A 77 4.66 13.59 10.06
N ARG A 78 3.65 13.15 10.81
CA ARG A 78 2.67 14.05 11.45
C ARG A 78 3.34 14.96 12.49
N GLU A 79 4.25 14.40 13.30
CA GLU A 79 5.02 15.16 14.28
C GLU A 79 5.92 16.20 13.61
N LEU A 80 6.61 15.85 12.52
CA LEU A 80 7.44 16.79 11.76
C LEU A 80 6.62 17.93 11.15
N ALA A 81 5.40 17.66 10.67
CA ALA A 81 4.51 18.70 10.15
C ALA A 81 4.07 19.67 11.26
N ASP A 82 3.62 19.15 12.42
CA ASP A 82 3.24 19.98 13.58
C ASP A 82 4.43 20.80 14.12
N LEU A 83 5.61 20.19 14.22
CA LEU A 83 6.83 20.90 14.63
C LEU A 83 7.21 22.01 13.65
N SER A 84 7.09 21.77 12.34
CA SER A 84 7.36 22.79 11.32
C SER A 84 6.46 24.01 11.47
N ASP A 85 5.16 23.81 11.74
CA ASP A 85 4.22 24.91 11.98
C ASP A 85 4.54 25.67 13.27
N ARG A 86 4.91 24.97 14.34
CA ARG A 86 5.29 25.58 15.61
C ARG A 86 6.59 26.37 15.52
N VAL A 87 7.59 25.86 14.79
CA VAL A 87 8.85 26.57 14.54
C VAL A 87 8.57 27.87 13.80
N ARG A 88 7.72 27.87 12.77
CA ARG A 88 7.33 29.08 12.04
C ARG A 88 6.68 30.11 12.97
N VAL A 89 5.74 29.69 13.82
CA VAL A 89 5.09 30.58 14.80
C VAL A 89 6.11 31.14 15.80
N ALA A 90 7.01 30.30 16.32
CA ALA A 90 8.05 30.73 17.25
C ALA A 90 9.06 31.70 16.61
N GLU A 91 9.36 31.54 15.31
CA GLU A 91 10.17 32.49 14.55
C GLU A 91 9.47 33.84 14.39
N ASP A 92 8.17 33.85 14.09
CA ASP A 92 7.37 35.07 14.03
C ASP A 92 7.34 35.78 15.40
N GLU A 93 7.13 35.04 16.49
CA GLU A 93 7.18 35.57 17.85
C GLU A 93 8.54 36.17 18.20
N LEU A 94 9.63 35.49 17.84
CA LEU A 94 10.98 35.97 18.08
C LEU A 94 11.26 37.25 17.29
N ARG A 95 10.87 37.29 16.00
CA ARG A 95 10.99 38.51 15.18
C ARG A 95 10.20 39.68 15.79
N ALA A 96 8.97 39.44 16.22
CA ALA A 96 8.15 40.46 16.87
C ALA A 96 8.75 40.93 18.20
N ALA A 97 9.30 40.02 19.01
CA ALA A 97 9.95 40.36 20.26
C ALA A 97 11.23 41.19 20.05
N ALA A 98 12.07 40.81 19.08
CA ALA A 98 13.25 41.58 18.68
C ALA A 98 12.87 42.99 18.19
N GLY A 99 11.76 43.12 17.45
CA GLY A 99 11.19 44.41 17.06
C GLY A 99 10.85 45.30 18.26
N ARG A 100 10.14 44.74 19.25
CA ARG A 100 9.81 45.45 20.51
C ARG A 100 11.04 45.87 21.31
N VAL A 101 12.11 45.07 21.30
CA VAL A 101 13.39 45.44 21.92
C VAL A 101 13.99 46.66 21.21
N GLY A 102 13.95 46.69 19.88
CA GLY A 102 14.41 47.85 19.09
C GLY A 102 13.61 49.13 19.39
N GLU A 103 12.29 49.02 19.48
CA GLU A 103 11.39 50.12 19.84
C GLU A 103 11.66 50.62 21.28
N ALA A 104 11.77 49.71 22.24
CA ALA A 104 12.02 50.06 23.64
C ALA A 104 13.39 50.73 23.83
N LYS A 105 14.43 50.26 23.13
CA LYS A 105 15.76 50.90 23.12
C LYS A 105 15.71 52.32 22.55
N SER A 106 14.97 52.52 21.48
CA SER A 106 14.78 53.87 20.91
C SER A 106 14.04 54.79 21.88
N ALA A 107 12.95 54.30 22.48
CA ALA A 107 12.17 55.06 23.47
C ALA A 107 12.99 55.43 24.72
N ARG A 108 13.86 54.52 25.19
CA ARG A 108 14.80 54.81 26.27
C ARG A 108 15.81 55.88 25.85
N ALA A 109 16.40 55.77 24.66
CA ALA A 109 17.35 56.77 24.17
C ALA A 109 16.69 58.16 24.04
N ASP A 110 15.43 58.23 23.64
CA ASP A 110 14.63 59.46 23.64
C ASP A 110 14.43 60.00 25.06
N ALA A 111 14.04 59.14 26.01
CA ALA A 111 13.86 59.54 27.40
C ALA A 111 15.17 60.03 28.05
N ASP A 112 16.29 59.36 27.77
CA ASP A 112 17.62 59.76 28.22
C ASP A 112 17.98 61.16 27.71
N ARG A 113 17.67 61.48 26.44
CA ARG A 113 17.86 62.82 25.85
C ARG A 113 17.01 63.88 26.55
N VAL A 114 15.74 63.57 26.87
CA VAL A 114 14.84 64.50 27.56
C VAL A 114 15.35 64.79 28.97
N VAL A 115 15.79 63.77 29.71
CA VAL A 115 16.38 63.95 31.05
C VAL A 115 17.63 64.83 30.98
N ALA A 116 18.54 64.56 30.04
CA ALA A 116 19.76 65.36 29.87
C ALA A 116 19.46 66.83 29.52
N ALA A 117 18.46 67.08 28.67
CA ALA A 117 18.03 68.44 28.35
C ALA A 117 17.45 69.16 29.57
N GLN A 118 16.60 68.50 30.36
CA GLN A 118 16.03 69.07 31.59
C GLN A 118 17.10 69.31 32.67
N GLN A 119 18.10 68.44 32.80
CA GLN A 119 19.25 68.67 33.67
C GLN A 119 20.06 69.89 33.23
N THR A 120 20.29 70.06 31.93
CA THR A 120 20.98 71.23 31.39
C THR A 120 20.21 72.53 31.68
N GLU A 121 18.88 72.54 31.52
CA GLU A 121 18.03 73.70 31.87
C GLU A 121 18.12 74.05 33.37
N VAL A 122 18.13 73.03 34.24
CA VAL A 122 18.29 73.22 35.69
C VAL A 122 19.69 73.72 36.05
N ASP A 123 20.73 73.21 35.39
CA ASP A 123 22.12 73.64 35.57
C ASP A 123 22.34 75.08 35.11
N GLU A 124 21.81 75.46 33.94
CA GLU A 124 21.85 76.83 33.41
C GLU A 124 21.10 77.80 34.32
N TYR A 125 19.88 77.43 34.77
CA TYR A 125 19.11 78.22 35.73
C TYR A 125 19.86 78.39 37.06
N SER A 126 20.45 77.32 37.57
CA SER A 126 21.26 77.35 38.79
C SER A 126 22.49 78.22 38.63
N ALA A 127 23.22 78.10 37.51
CA ALA A 127 24.39 78.91 37.20
C ALA A 127 24.04 80.39 37.05
N ALA A 128 22.93 80.72 36.40
CA ALA A 128 22.42 82.10 36.29
C ALA A 128 22.07 82.69 37.67
N LEU A 129 21.45 81.89 38.56
CA LEU A 129 21.15 82.31 39.92
C LEU A 129 22.41 82.52 40.78
N TYR A 130 23.41 81.64 40.66
CA TYR A 130 24.67 81.75 41.41
C TYR A 130 25.55 82.91 40.91
N SER A 131 25.65 83.10 39.60
CA SER A 131 26.46 84.17 38.98
C SER A 131 25.88 85.58 39.23
N ALA A 132 24.57 85.70 39.41
CA ALA A 132 23.92 86.95 39.76
C ALA A 132 24.15 87.40 41.22
N LEU A 133 24.81 86.58 42.08
CA LEU A 133 24.93 86.78 43.54
C LEU A 133 23.58 87.03 44.26
N ALA A 134 22.48 86.73 43.57
CA ALA A 134 21.13 87.01 43.97
C ALA A 134 20.37 85.70 43.77
N GLN A 135 20.20 84.95 44.86
CA GLN A 135 18.89 84.32 44.96
C GLN A 135 17.91 85.49 44.94
N PRO A 136 16.90 85.54 44.04
CA PRO A 136 15.75 86.39 44.28
C PRO A 136 15.06 85.78 45.51
N SER A 137 15.63 86.09 46.66
CA SER A 137 15.11 85.71 47.94
C SER A 137 13.82 86.50 48.09
N ALA A 138 12.87 85.97 48.84
CA ALA A 138 11.72 86.78 49.24
C ALA A 138 12.20 88.13 49.80
N LEU A 139 13.36 88.17 50.46
CA LEU A 139 14.00 89.40 50.95
C LEU A 139 14.37 90.40 49.84
N GLN A 140 14.86 89.96 48.68
CA GLN A 140 15.26 90.87 47.60
C GLN A 140 14.05 91.37 46.80
N VAL A 141 13.04 90.52 46.57
CA VAL A 141 11.74 90.94 46.02
C VAL A 141 11.04 91.92 46.97
N LEU A 142 11.19 91.73 48.29
CA LEU A 142 10.69 92.65 49.33
C LEU A 142 11.37 94.04 49.27
N LEU A 143 12.67 94.09 48.96
CA LEU A 143 13.44 95.33 48.90
C LEU A 143 13.23 96.12 47.60
N THR A 144 12.78 95.47 46.51
CA THR A 144 12.61 96.09 45.19
C THR A 144 11.15 96.25 44.76
N ALA A 145 10.19 95.66 45.47
CA ALA A 145 8.76 95.78 45.15
C ALA A 145 8.23 97.20 45.40
N GLY A 146 7.51 97.77 44.43
CA GLY A 146 6.88 99.09 44.57
C GLY A 146 5.61 99.10 45.44
N SER A 147 5.06 97.92 45.72
CA SER A 147 3.86 97.73 46.54
C SER A 147 3.80 96.35 47.21
N PRO A 148 2.98 96.16 48.27
CA PRO A 148 2.73 94.84 48.87
C PRO A 148 2.17 93.80 47.88
N GLU A 149 1.43 94.24 46.86
CA GLU A 149 0.85 93.38 45.84
C GLU A 149 1.93 92.88 44.86
N ASP A 150 2.86 93.74 44.44
CA ASP A 150 4.02 93.37 43.62
C ASP A 150 4.93 92.36 44.32
N PHE A 151 5.09 92.48 45.64
CA PHE A 151 5.84 91.53 46.46
C PHE A 151 5.21 90.12 46.47
N LEU A 152 3.89 90.04 46.69
CA LEU A 152 3.15 88.76 46.69
C LEU A 152 3.13 88.13 45.29
N GLN A 153 3.00 88.92 44.23
CA GLN A 153 3.05 88.43 42.86
C GLN A 153 4.46 87.93 42.48
N GLY A 154 5.51 88.67 42.82
CA GLY A 154 6.90 88.30 42.54
C GLY A 154 7.34 87.02 43.27
N THR A 155 6.96 86.86 44.55
CA THR A 155 7.27 85.65 45.32
C THR A 155 6.45 84.43 44.86
N SER A 156 5.18 84.62 44.50
CA SER A 156 4.33 83.58 43.89
C SER A 156 4.86 83.09 42.54
N LEU A 157 5.35 84.01 41.70
CA LEU A 157 5.93 83.67 40.40
C LEU A 157 7.19 82.80 40.54
N ILE A 158 8.11 83.16 41.44
CA ILE A 158 9.33 82.37 41.71
C ILE A 158 8.97 80.97 42.21
N GLY A 159 7.99 80.86 43.10
CA GLY A 159 7.49 79.58 43.60
C GLY A 159 6.91 78.70 42.48
N ARG A 160 6.14 79.29 41.56
CA ARG A 160 5.58 78.56 40.41
C ARG A 160 6.64 78.10 39.42
N VAL A 161 7.63 78.94 39.11
CA VAL A 161 8.71 78.59 38.16
C VAL A 161 9.54 77.41 38.70
N ARG A 162 9.92 77.42 39.98
CA ARG A 162 10.63 76.29 40.61
C ARG A 162 9.79 75.03 40.62
N ALA A 163 8.52 75.13 41.03
CA ALA A 163 7.62 73.98 41.04
C ALA A 163 7.40 73.38 39.64
N ASP A 164 7.33 74.22 38.60
CA ASP A 164 7.23 73.77 37.21
C ASP A 164 8.50 73.05 36.73
N GLN A 165 9.70 73.60 37.02
CA GLN A 165 10.97 72.94 36.68
C GLN A 165 11.14 71.60 37.40
N ASP A 166 10.89 71.54 38.70
CA ASP A 166 10.95 70.31 39.49
C ASP A 166 9.96 69.27 38.96
N ALA A 167 8.75 69.69 38.60
CA ALA A 167 7.73 68.81 38.03
C ALA A 167 8.16 68.22 36.68
N ARG A 168 8.73 69.04 35.78
CA ARG A 168 9.22 68.60 34.46
C ARG A 168 10.38 67.62 34.56
N LEU A 169 11.37 67.90 35.41
CA LEU A 169 12.49 67.00 35.64
C LEU A 169 12.01 65.68 36.26
N ALA A 170 11.12 65.75 37.26
CA ALA A 170 10.56 64.55 37.88
C ALA A 170 9.74 63.70 36.90
N ASP A 171 8.97 64.33 36.00
CA ASP A 171 8.26 63.64 34.91
C ASP A 171 9.23 63.00 33.91
N ALA A 172 10.30 63.69 33.53
CA ALA A 172 11.32 63.16 32.63
C ALA A 172 12.00 61.91 33.22
N VAL A 173 12.40 61.96 34.49
CA VAL A 173 13.02 60.83 35.20
C VAL A 173 12.03 59.66 35.37
N ARG A 174 10.75 59.92 35.63
CA ARG A 174 9.71 58.87 35.64
C ARG A 174 9.58 58.18 34.28
N ARG A 175 9.54 58.95 33.19
CA ARG A 175 9.46 58.41 31.82
C ARG A 175 10.70 57.59 31.46
N GLN A 176 11.88 58.05 31.84
CA GLN A 176 13.13 57.30 31.66
C GLN A 176 13.10 55.97 32.42
N SER A 177 12.66 55.99 33.68
CA SER A 177 12.56 54.77 34.50
C SER A 177 11.59 53.76 33.87
N ALA A 178 10.41 54.22 33.41
CA ALA A 178 9.46 53.38 32.69
C ALA A 178 10.03 52.83 31.37
N ALA A 179 10.83 53.62 30.65
CA ALA A 179 11.48 53.17 29.41
C ALA A 179 12.55 52.09 29.66
N ILE A 180 13.32 52.20 30.75
CA ILE A 180 14.28 51.16 31.18
C ILE A 180 13.56 49.87 31.54
N GLU A 181 12.45 49.96 32.30
CA GLU A 181 11.64 48.79 32.64
C GLU A 181 11.05 48.14 31.38
N ALA A 182 10.55 48.94 30.43
CA ALA A 182 10.05 48.45 29.15
C ALA A 182 11.13 47.75 28.32
N GLU A 183 12.36 48.29 28.27
CA GLU A 183 13.49 47.64 27.58
C GLU A 183 13.85 46.30 28.23
N ASN A 184 13.92 46.25 29.57
CA ASN A 184 14.22 45.02 30.30
C ASN A 184 13.14 43.95 30.07
N ALA A 185 11.87 44.35 30.11
CA ALA A 185 10.74 43.46 29.84
C ALA A 185 10.76 42.93 28.39
N ALA A 186 11.03 43.81 27.40
CA ALA A 186 11.15 43.42 26.00
C ALA A 186 12.31 42.43 25.79
N THR A 187 13.47 42.70 26.41
CA THR A 187 14.65 41.83 26.31
C THR A 187 14.41 40.46 26.94
N GLY A 188 13.70 40.42 28.09
CA GLY A 188 13.28 39.16 28.72
C GLY A 188 12.30 38.36 27.85
N ALA A 189 11.36 39.03 27.17
CA ALA A 189 10.44 38.40 26.24
C ALA A 189 11.16 37.86 24.98
N GLU A 190 12.13 38.59 24.43
CA GLU A 190 12.96 38.14 23.31
C GLU A 190 13.76 36.88 23.68
N ARG A 191 14.45 36.88 24.83
CA ARG A 191 15.17 35.70 25.32
C ARG A 191 14.25 34.49 25.45
N SER A 192 13.07 34.69 26.04
CA SER A 192 12.09 33.62 26.21
C SER A 192 11.59 33.07 24.87
N ALA A 193 11.38 33.93 23.86
CA ALA A 193 11.01 33.52 22.51
C ALA A 193 12.16 32.75 21.82
N ALA A 194 13.40 33.20 22.01
CA ALA A 194 14.58 32.54 21.45
C ALA A 194 14.80 31.14 22.04
N GLU A 195 14.63 30.98 23.36
CA GLU A 195 14.70 29.68 24.04
C GLU A 195 13.60 28.72 23.55
N ARG A 196 12.36 29.21 23.38
CA ARG A 196 11.27 28.40 22.80
C ARG A 196 11.60 27.93 21.38
N LYS A 197 12.11 28.82 20.53
CA LYS A 197 12.54 28.45 19.17
C LYS A 197 13.64 27.40 19.20
N ALA A 198 14.68 27.60 20.01
CA ALA A 198 15.79 26.65 20.12
C ALA A 198 15.33 25.27 20.61
N ASP A 199 14.34 25.20 21.51
CA ASP A 199 13.75 23.93 21.93
C ASP A 199 13.02 23.22 20.78
N LEU A 200 12.22 23.96 20.00
CA LEU A 200 11.50 23.43 18.85
C LEU A 200 12.44 22.97 17.73
N ASP A 201 13.53 23.70 17.49
CA ASP A 201 14.55 23.34 16.51
C ASP A 201 15.23 22.00 16.90
N ARG A 202 15.54 21.79 18.19
CA ARG A 202 16.07 20.51 18.69
C ARG A 202 15.08 19.36 18.50
N ARG A 203 13.81 19.55 18.85
CA ARG A 203 12.77 18.51 18.65
C ARG A 203 12.59 18.16 17.18
N THR A 204 12.68 19.15 16.30
CA THR A 204 12.62 18.95 14.84
C THR A 204 13.78 18.09 14.34
N ALA A 205 15.00 18.35 14.83
CA ALA A 205 16.17 17.55 14.49
C ALA A 205 16.04 16.09 14.98
N ASP A 206 15.57 15.89 16.21
CA ASP A 206 15.34 14.55 16.78
C ASP A 206 14.26 13.77 16.01
N ALA A 207 13.16 14.44 15.65
CA ALA A 207 12.10 13.85 14.83
C ALA A 207 12.62 13.47 13.43
N SER A 208 13.46 14.31 12.82
CA SER A 208 14.08 14.05 11.51
C SER A 208 15.03 12.84 11.56
N ASN A 209 15.83 12.71 12.62
CA ASN A 209 16.71 11.56 12.82
C ASN A 209 15.93 10.24 12.97
N ARG A 210 14.82 10.25 13.72
CA ARG A 210 13.92 9.09 13.81
C ARG A 210 13.29 8.74 12.45
N ALA A 211 12.89 9.75 11.67
CA ALA A 211 12.33 9.54 10.33
C ALA A 211 13.33 8.82 9.40
N ALA A 212 14.60 9.23 9.44
CA ALA A 212 15.67 8.64 8.66
C ALA A 212 15.93 7.17 9.05
N ALA A 213 15.95 6.87 10.35
CA ALA A 213 16.12 5.52 10.87
C ALA A 213 15.00 4.57 10.42
N VAL A 214 13.74 4.99 10.59
CA VAL A 214 12.56 4.21 10.17
C VAL A 214 12.56 3.99 8.65
N SER A 215 12.92 5.02 7.88
CA SER A 215 13.01 4.91 6.41
C SER A 215 14.10 3.94 5.96
N SER A 216 15.22 3.85 6.68
CA SER A 216 16.29 2.90 6.37
C SER A 216 15.89 1.45 6.67
N GLU A 217 15.23 1.23 7.80
CA GLU A 217 14.77 -0.11 8.22
C GLU A 217 13.67 -0.65 7.29
N LEU A 218 12.74 0.22 6.88
CA LEU A 218 11.69 -0.13 5.93
C LEU A 218 12.26 -0.52 4.56
N ARG A 219 13.30 0.19 4.08
CA ARG A 219 13.94 -0.09 2.79
C ARG A 219 14.55 -1.49 2.75
N GLY A 220 15.29 -1.86 3.80
CA GLY A 220 15.90 -3.20 3.89
C GLY A 220 14.86 -4.32 3.85
N LYS A 221 13.72 -4.17 4.54
CA LYS A 221 12.64 -5.18 4.53
C LYS A 221 11.93 -5.30 3.18
N VAL A 222 11.75 -4.18 2.48
CA VAL A 222 11.17 -4.18 1.13
C VAL A 222 12.11 -4.86 0.13
N ASP A 223 13.42 -4.62 0.24
CA ASP A 223 14.43 -5.22 -0.64
C ASP A 223 14.52 -6.75 -0.45
N ASP A 224 14.49 -7.24 0.79
CA ASP A 224 14.47 -8.67 1.12
C ASP A 224 13.22 -9.37 0.53
N THR A 225 12.06 -8.70 0.61
CA THR A 225 10.79 -9.21 0.09
C THR A 225 10.77 -9.26 -1.43
N ASN A 226 11.30 -8.21 -2.07
CA ASN A 226 11.40 -8.13 -3.52
C ASN A 226 12.31 -9.25 -4.07
N ALA A 227 13.39 -9.59 -3.36
CA ALA A 227 14.26 -10.71 -3.73
C ALA A 227 13.54 -12.07 -3.69
N ALA A 228 12.68 -12.30 -2.68
CA ALA A 228 11.90 -13.54 -2.57
C ALA A 228 10.87 -13.70 -3.70
N VAL A 229 10.17 -12.62 -4.06
CA VAL A 229 9.21 -12.62 -5.18
C VAL A 229 9.91 -12.85 -6.51
N VAL A 230 11.07 -12.21 -6.73
CA VAL A 230 11.89 -12.42 -7.93
C VAL A 230 12.37 -13.87 -8.01
N ALA A 231 12.84 -14.46 -6.91
CA ALA A 231 13.25 -15.86 -6.86
C ALA A 231 12.08 -16.81 -7.19
N GLN A 232 10.88 -16.55 -6.66
CA GLN A 232 9.67 -17.32 -6.97
C GLN A 232 9.31 -17.24 -8.46
N GLN A 233 9.33 -16.03 -9.04
CA GLN A 233 9.06 -15.83 -10.48
C GLN A 233 10.09 -16.54 -11.36
N GLN A 234 11.37 -16.51 -10.99
CA GLN A 234 12.43 -17.23 -11.69
C GLN A 234 12.24 -18.75 -11.62
N ALA A 235 11.90 -19.29 -10.44
CA ALA A 235 11.60 -20.71 -10.27
C ALA A 235 10.38 -21.14 -11.11
N GLN A 236 9.34 -20.30 -11.15
CA GLN A 236 8.16 -20.54 -11.97
C GLN A 236 8.48 -20.50 -13.48
N ALA A 237 9.29 -19.53 -13.92
CA ALA A 237 9.74 -19.44 -15.31
C ALA A 237 10.59 -20.66 -15.70
N GLU A 238 11.44 -21.16 -14.80
CA GLU A 238 12.22 -22.37 -15.03
C GLU A 238 11.32 -23.62 -15.13
N ARG A 239 10.33 -23.76 -14.25
CA ARG A 239 9.35 -24.84 -14.31
C ARG A 239 8.60 -24.83 -15.65
N ASN A 240 8.14 -23.65 -16.08
CA ASN A 240 7.49 -23.47 -17.39
C ASN A 240 8.42 -23.88 -18.56
N ARG A 241 9.69 -23.44 -18.55
CA ARG A 241 10.67 -23.79 -19.59
C ARG A 241 10.95 -25.29 -19.64
N LYS A 242 11.13 -25.93 -18.49
CA LYS A 242 11.35 -27.39 -18.40
C LYS A 242 10.15 -28.16 -18.94
N THR A 243 8.93 -27.79 -18.56
CA THR A 243 7.71 -28.42 -19.09
C THR A 243 7.60 -28.25 -20.60
N ALA A 244 7.86 -27.05 -21.13
CA ALA A 244 7.86 -26.82 -22.58
C ALA A 244 8.91 -27.68 -23.30
N ALA A 245 10.10 -27.82 -22.73
CA ALA A 245 11.16 -28.67 -23.28
C ALA A 245 10.77 -30.16 -23.24
N ASN A 246 10.19 -30.63 -22.13
CA ASN A 246 9.72 -32.01 -21.98
C ASN A 246 8.60 -32.33 -22.97
N TRP A 247 7.66 -31.40 -23.16
CA TRP A 247 6.58 -31.54 -24.14
C TRP A 247 7.13 -31.63 -25.57
N LYS A 248 8.09 -30.77 -25.92
CA LYS A 248 8.79 -30.86 -27.21
C LYS A 248 9.53 -32.19 -27.38
N ALA A 249 10.22 -32.67 -26.35
CA ALA A 249 10.91 -33.96 -26.40
C ALA A 249 9.92 -35.12 -26.65
N TYR A 250 8.73 -35.05 -26.06
CA TYR A 250 7.65 -36.01 -26.33
C TYR A 250 7.18 -35.98 -27.80
N THR A 251 6.91 -34.80 -28.36
CA THR A 251 6.46 -34.69 -29.76
C THR A 251 7.56 -35.08 -30.76
N ASP A 252 8.82 -34.72 -30.49
CA ASP A 252 9.98 -35.15 -31.26
C ASP A 252 10.14 -36.67 -31.21
N LYS A 253 9.90 -37.29 -30.04
CA LYS A 253 9.95 -38.75 -29.87
C LYS A 253 8.89 -39.46 -30.71
N LEU A 254 7.65 -38.98 -30.71
CA LEU A 254 6.58 -39.54 -31.56
C LEU A 254 6.97 -39.51 -33.04
N ALA A 255 7.52 -38.38 -33.50
CA ALA A 255 8.00 -38.23 -34.87
C ALA A 255 9.16 -39.19 -35.19
N ALA A 256 10.12 -39.34 -34.27
CA ALA A 256 11.26 -40.24 -34.43
C ALA A 256 10.87 -41.72 -34.55
N VAL A 257 9.82 -42.14 -33.85
CA VAL A 257 9.28 -43.51 -33.94
C VAL A 257 8.26 -43.69 -35.07
N GLY A 258 8.08 -42.67 -35.93
CA GLY A 258 7.19 -42.72 -37.09
C GLY A 258 5.69 -42.71 -36.76
N VAL A 259 5.32 -42.30 -35.54
CA VAL A 259 3.92 -42.24 -35.11
C VAL A 259 3.37 -40.84 -35.37
N VAL A 260 2.44 -40.75 -36.31
CA VAL A 260 1.61 -39.55 -36.51
C VAL A 260 0.41 -39.63 -35.59
N ALA A 261 0.17 -38.58 -34.80
CA ALA A 261 -0.96 -38.51 -33.89
C ALA A 261 -2.28 -38.71 -34.66
N PRO A 262 -3.08 -39.75 -34.36
CA PRO A 262 -4.34 -39.99 -35.05
C PRO A 262 -5.42 -39.02 -34.57
N LYS A 263 -6.47 -38.83 -35.37
CA LYS A 263 -7.65 -38.06 -34.96
C LYS A 263 -8.31 -38.70 -33.73
N ALA A 264 -8.88 -37.87 -32.86
CA ALA A 264 -9.57 -38.31 -31.64
C ALA A 264 -10.61 -39.40 -31.91
N ALA A 265 -11.36 -39.29 -33.01
CA ALA A 265 -12.35 -40.28 -33.42
C ALA A 265 -11.79 -41.70 -33.58
N ALA A 266 -10.54 -41.85 -34.02
CA ALA A 266 -9.88 -43.14 -34.21
C ALA A 266 -9.41 -43.78 -32.87
N LEU A 267 -9.33 -43.00 -31.80
CA LEU A 267 -8.93 -43.47 -30.46
C LEU A 267 -10.11 -43.67 -29.50
N ARG A 268 -11.35 -43.31 -29.90
CA ARG A 268 -12.53 -43.41 -29.03
C ARG A 268 -12.90 -44.84 -28.66
N ASP A 269 -12.68 -45.79 -29.57
CA ASP A 269 -12.96 -47.20 -29.31
C ASP A 269 -11.63 -47.93 -29.05
N PRO A 270 -11.31 -48.25 -27.78
CA PRO A 270 -10.04 -48.88 -27.45
C PRO A 270 -9.92 -50.32 -27.94
N THR A 271 -11.00 -50.91 -28.47
CA THR A 271 -10.99 -52.25 -29.09
C THR A 271 -10.69 -52.22 -30.59
N ARG A 272 -10.73 -51.04 -31.22
CA ARG A 272 -10.54 -50.85 -32.67
C ARG A 272 -9.56 -49.72 -32.95
N LEU A 273 -8.33 -49.89 -32.47
CA LEU A 273 -7.25 -48.92 -32.66
C LEU A 273 -6.56 -49.07 -34.03
N PRO A 274 -5.97 -47.99 -34.57
CA PRO A 274 -5.12 -48.06 -35.76
C PRO A 274 -3.98 -49.09 -35.62
N PRO A 275 -3.52 -49.70 -36.73
CA PRO A 275 -2.42 -50.66 -36.70
C PRO A 275 -1.17 -50.11 -36.00
N GLY A 276 -0.55 -50.94 -35.14
CA GLY A 276 0.65 -50.57 -34.37
C GLY A 276 0.35 -49.87 -33.04
N LEU A 277 -0.89 -49.45 -32.80
CA LEU A 277 -1.32 -48.86 -31.52
C LEU A 277 -1.97 -49.92 -30.63
N GLN A 278 -1.75 -49.78 -29.33
CA GLN A 278 -2.32 -50.61 -28.27
C GLN A 278 -3.09 -49.75 -27.27
N SER A 279 -4.08 -50.35 -26.59
CA SER A 279 -4.84 -49.64 -25.57
C SER A 279 -3.99 -49.37 -24.33
N VAL A 280 -4.17 -48.20 -23.72
CA VAL A 280 -3.60 -47.90 -22.40
C VAL A 280 -4.49 -48.52 -21.33
N PRO A 281 -3.98 -49.30 -20.37
CA PRO A 281 -4.77 -49.82 -19.27
C PRO A 281 -5.16 -48.69 -18.29
N GLY A 282 -6.39 -48.72 -17.82
CA GLY A 282 -6.90 -47.90 -16.73
C GLY A 282 -6.50 -48.43 -15.36
N ALA A 283 -6.75 -47.64 -14.33
CA ALA A 283 -6.56 -48.02 -12.93
C ALA A 283 -7.41 -49.24 -12.53
N ASP A 284 -8.55 -49.45 -13.21
CA ASP A 284 -9.40 -50.63 -13.06
C ASP A 284 -9.00 -51.82 -13.96
N GLY A 285 -7.87 -51.70 -14.67
CA GLY A 285 -7.35 -52.70 -15.60
C GLY A 285 -8.04 -52.73 -16.96
N LYS A 286 -9.08 -51.92 -17.21
CA LYS A 286 -9.78 -51.89 -18.49
C LYS A 286 -9.10 -50.98 -19.50
N PRO A 287 -9.26 -51.21 -20.82
CA PRO A 287 -8.75 -50.32 -21.85
C PRO A 287 -9.34 -48.90 -21.75
N GLN A 288 -8.47 -47.88 -21.74
CA GLN A 288 -8.89 -46.47 -21.73
C GLN A 288 -9.28 -45.99 -23.13
N ALA A 289 -10.44 -45.37 -23.25
CA ALA A 289 -10.87 -44.70 -24.47
C ALA A 289 -10.21 -43.33 -24.64
N GLY A 290 -9.98 -42.91 -25.89
CA GLY A 290 -9.49 -41.57 -26.26
C GLY A 290 -7.96 -41.41 -26.20
N VAL A 291 -7.23 -42.45 -25.82
CA VAL A 291 -5.77 -42.49 -25.78
C VAL A 291 -5.28 -43.88 -26.22
N ALA A 292 -4.06 -43.95 -26.73
CA ALA A 292 -3.40 -45.21 -27.07
C ALA A 292 -1.93 -45.17 -26.63
N GLN A 293 -1.21 -46.26 -26.85
CA GLN A 293 0.23 -46.33 -26.68
C GLN A 293 0.86 -47.14 -27.81
N VAL A 294 2.13 -46.88 -28.08
CA VAL A 294 2.99 -47.76 -28.88
C VAL A 294 4.01 -48.41 -27.94
N ILE A 295 4.31 -49.69 -28.16
CA ILE A 295 5.38 -50.39 -27.46
C ILE A 295 6.55 -50.52 -28.43
N LEU A 296 7.67 -49.90 -28.08
CA LEU A 296 8.89 -49.93 -28.88
C LEU A 296 9.60 -51.29 -28.74
N THR A 297 10.55 -51.55 -29.61
CA THR A 297 11.30 -52.83 -29.65
C THR A 297 12.13 -53.08 -28.39
N ASP A 298 12.51 -52.04 -27.66
CA ASP A 298 13.18 -52.11 -26.35
C ASP A 298 12.21 -52.30 -25.17
N GLY A 299 10.90 -52.40 -25.45
CA GLY A 299 9.85 -52.55 -24.45
C GLY A 299 9.33 -51.23 -23.87
N GLU A 300 9.88 -50.09 -24.29
CA GLU A 300 9.40 -48.78 -23.84
C GLU A 300 7.96 -48.53 -24.34
N ARG A 301 7.11 -47.99 -23.45
CA ARG A 301 5.73 -47.60 -23.79
C ARG A 301 5.66 -46.10 -23.98
N VAL A 302 5.27 -45.67 -25.17
CA VAL A 302 5.09 -44.25 -25.49
C VAL A 302 3.59 -43.97 -25.62
N LEU A 303 3.10 -43.00 -24.84
CA LEU A 303 1.72 -42.53 -24.91
C LEU A 303 1.46 -41.90 -26.29
N VAL A 304 0.31 -42.19 -26.88
CA VAL A 304 -0.14 -41.62 -28.14
C VAL A 304 -1.45 -40.88 -27.88
N LEU A 305 -1.35 -39.55 -27.90
CA LEU A 305 -2.47 -38.63 -27.76
C LEU A 305 -3.11 -38.33 -29.13
N PRO A 306 -4.40 -37.97 -29.17
CA PRO A 306 -5.03 -37.48 -30.39
C PRO A 306 -4.35 -36.23 -30.96
N GLU A 307 -4.41 -36.05 -32.27
CA GLU A 307 -3.93 -34.84 -32.97
C GLU A 307 -4.52 -33.56 -32.37
N GLU A 308 -5.82 -33.57 -32.07
CA GLU A 308 -6.54 -32.44 -31.48
C GLU A 308 -5.98 -32.09 -30.09
N THR A 309 -5.66 -33.11 -29.29
CA THR A 309 -5.07 -32.94 -27.96
C THR A 309 -3.64 -32.45 -28.04
N VAL A 310 -2.82 -33.01 -28.93
CA VAL A 310 -1.43 -32.56 -29.14
C VAL A 310 -1.42 -31.08 -29.53
N LYS A 311 -2.27 -30.68 -30.48
CA LYS A 311 -2.37 -29.28 -30.90
C LYS A 311 -2.87 -28.35 -29.79
N ALA A 312 -3.80 -28.81 -28.96
CA ALA A 312 -4.27 -28.03 -27.81
C ALA A 312 -3.15 -27.83 -26.78
N VAL A 313 -2.41 -28.88 -26.43
CA VAL A 313 -1.30 -28.78 -25.46
C VAL A 313 -0.13 -27.98 -26.04
N ASP A 314 0.20 -28.11 -27.33
CA ASP A 314 1.17 -27.23 -28.02
C ASP A 314 0.79 -25.75 -27.87
N THR A 315 -0.49 -25.44 -28.12
CA THR A 315 -1.00 -24.08 -28.01
C THR A 315 -0.95 -23.60 -26.55
N ALA A 316 -1.29 -24.46 -25.58
CA ALA A 316 -1.23 -24.15 -24.16
C ALA A 316 0.20 -23.90 -23.67
N VAL A 317 1.15 -24.72 -24.10
CA VAL A 317 2.60 -24.58 -23.80
C VAL A 317 3.13 -23.27 -24.40
N SER A 318 2.70 -22.89 -25.61
CA SER A 318 3.06 -21.61 -26.23
C SER A 318 2.53 -20.38 -25.47
N ALA A 319 1.47 -20.58 -24.68
CA ALA A 319 0.88 -19.55 -23.84
C ALA A 319 1.56 -19.42 -22.46
N LEU A 320 2.49 -20.32 -22.09
CA LEU A 320 3.20 -20.23 -20.81
C LEU A 320 3.90 -18.88 -20.63
N GLY A 321 3.75 -18.28 -19.45
CA GLY A 321 4.26 -16.96 -19.11
C GLY A 321 3.40 -15.79 -19.59
N LYS A 322 2.31 -16.03 -20.35
CA LYS A 322 1.36 -14.96 -20.69
C LYS A 322 0.58 -14.52 -19.45
N PRO A 323 0.25 -13.22 -19.31
CA PRO A 323 -0.50 -12.70 -18.17
C PRO A 323 -1.86 -13.37 -17.97
N TYR A 324 -2.28 -13.47 -16.72
CA TYR A 324 -3.65 -13.83 -16.35
C TYR A 324 -4.56 -12.59 -16.40
N VAL A 325 -5.78 -12.73 -16.91
CA VAL A 325 -6.83 -11.71 -16.83
C VAL A 325 -8.20 -12.37 -16.57
N PRO A 326 -9.00 -11.88 -15.60
CA PRO A 326 -10.31 -12.45 -15.33
C PRO A 326 -11.34 -12.02 -16.38
N GLY A 327 -12.30 -12.90 -16.70
CA GLY A 327 -13.50 -12.53 -17.46
C GLY A 327 -13.25 -12.13 -18.92
N LYS A 328 -13.89 -11.04 -19.36
CA LYS A 328 -13.85 -10.57 -20.76
C LYS A 328 -12.44 -10.09 -21.12
N GLY A 329 -11.89 -10.62 -22.21
CA GLY A 329 -10.50 -10.38 -22.63
C GLY A 329 -9.53 -11.52 -22.28
N GLY A 330 -9.99 -12.55 -21.56
CA GLY A 330 -9.20 -13.73 -21.18
C GLY A 330 -9.16 -14.87 -22.22
N GLU A 331 -9.57 -14.63 -23.46
CA GLU A 331 -9.52 -15.64 -24.54
C GLU A 331 -8.18 -15.65 -25.28
N GLY A 332 -7.25 -14.73 -24.97
CA GLY A 332 -5.97 -14.60 -25.65
C GLY A 332 -6.01 -13.69 -26.88
N PRO A 333 -4.87 -13.57 -27.60
CA PRO A 333 -3.60 -14.28 -27.37
C PRO A 333 -2.66 -13.55 -26.38
N THR A 334 -3.02 -12.36 -25.93
CA THR A 334 -2.15 -11.51 -25.09
C THR A 334 -2.22 -11.86 -23.62
N ALA A 335 -3.39 -12.26 -23.11
CA ALA A 335 -3.63 -12.67 -21.73
C ALA A 335 -4.80 -13.67 -21.66
N PHE A 336 -4.85 -14.46 -20.58
CA PHE A 336 -5.81 -15.56 -20.47
C PHE A 336 -6.55 -15.61 -19.12
N SER A 337 -7.83 -15.95 -19.14
CA SER A 337 -8.57 -16.48 -17.98
C SER A 337 -8.41 -18.00 -17.95
N CYS A 338 -8.74 -18.66 -16.83
CA CYS A 338 -8.58 -20.12 -16.75
C CYS A 338 -9.48 -20.87 -17.76
N ASP A 339 -10.76 -20.49 -17.86
CA ASP A 339 -11.69 -21.00 -18.87
C ASP A 339 -11.37 -20.57 -20.31
N GLY A 340 -10.89 -19.34 -20.49
CA GLY A 340 -10.57 -18.77 -21.79
C GLY A 340 -9.34 -19.42 -22.38
N LEU A 341 -8.33 -19.73 -21.57
CA LEU A 341 -7.18 -20.54 -21.99
C LEU A 341 -7.66 -21.89 -22.53
N VAL A 342 -8.40 -22.65 -21.72
CA VAL A 342 -8.88 -24.00 -22.10
C VAL A 342 -9.73 -23.93 -23.37
N ARG A 343 -10.70 -23.00 -23.43
CA ARG A 343 -11.53 -22.82 -24.62
C ARG A 343 -10.70 -22.52 -25.87
N THR A 344 -9.75 -21.59 -25.78
CA THR A 344 -8.94 -21.18 -26.93
C THR A 344 -8.02 -22.29 -27.41
N VAL A 345 -7.37 -23.02 -26.49
CA VAL A 345 -6.42 -24.07 -26.90
C VAL A 345 -7.12 -25.26 -27.53
N TYR A 346 -8.28 -25.68 -27.01
CA TYR A 346 -9.03 -26.79 -27.61
C TYR A 346 -9.76 -26.36 -28.89
N ALA A 347 -10.21 -25.10 -28.99
CA ALA A 347 -10.70 -24.56 -30.26
C ALA A 347 -9.61 -24.59 -31.35
N ALA A 348 -8.35 -24.26 -31.02
CA ALA A 348 -7.23 -24.39 -31.93
C ALA A 348 -6.98 -25.86 -32.35
N GLY A 349 -7.20 -26.80 -31.42
CA GLY A 349 -7.21 -28.25 -31.65
C GLY A 349 -8.40 -28.78 -32.45
N GLY A 350 -9.44 -27.97 -32.72
CA GLY A 350 -10.66 -28.41 -33.42
C GLY A 350 -11.74 -29.00 -32.51
N VAL A 351 -11.61 -28.84 -31.18
CA VAL A 351 -12.58 -29.27 -30.18
C VAL A 351 -13.20 -28.03 -29.52
N PRO A 352 -14.32 -27.51 -30.06
CA PRO A 352 -14.96 -26.33 -29.47
C PRO A 352 -15.53 -26.64 -28.09
N LEU A 353 -15.23 -25.78 -27.12
CA LEU A 353 -15.71 -25.89 -25.75
C LEU A 353 -16.59 -24.68 -25.37
N PRO A 354 -17.61 -24.87 -24.50
CA PRO A 354 -18.42 -23.78 -23.97
C PRO A 354 -17.60 -22.69 -23.25
N PRO A 355 -18.16 -21.46 -23.10
CA PRO A 355 -17.43 -20.32 -22.57
C PRO A 355 -17.09 -20.43 -21.08
N SER A 356 -17.88 -21.10 -20.24
CA SER A 356 -17.63 -21.16 -18.78
C SER A 356 -17.13 -22.51 -18.28
N VAL A 357 -16.38 -22.49 -17.17
CA VAL A 357 -15.88 -23.70 -16.48
C VAL A 357 -17.00 -24.71 -16.21
N GLY A 358 -18.15 -24.25 -15.68
CA GLY A 358 -19.29 -25.11 -15.38
C GLY A 358 -19.90 -25.75 -16.64
N GLU A 359 -20.06 -24.99 -17.72
CA GLU A 359 -20.57 -25.53 -18.99
C GLU A 359 -19.57 -26.50 -19.64
N GLN A 360 -18.26 -26.23 -19.53
CA GLN A 360 -17.22 -27.16 -19.98
C GLN A 360 -17.31 -28.49 -19.23
N MET A 361 -17.45 -28.45 -17.91
CA MET A 361 -17.64 -29.65 -17.08
C MET A 361 -18.93 -30.40 -17.42
N ALA A 362 -20.00 -29.68 -17.77
CA ALA A 362 -21.28 -30.25 -18.11
C ALA A 362 -21.22 -31.15 -19.35
N VAL A 363 -20.43 -30.77 -20.36
CA VAL A 363 -20.42 -31.44 -21.68
C VAL A 363 -19.29 -32.45 -21.89
N LEU A 364 -18.24 -32.44 -21.06
CA LEU A 364 -17.12 -33.37 -21.22
C LEU A 364 -17.41 -34.75 -20.60
N THR A 365 -16.90 -35.81 -21.24
CA THR A 365 -16.95 -37.16 -20.68
C THR A 365 -16.02 -37.28 -19.48
N PRO A 366 -16.53 -37.66 -18.29
CA PRO A 366 -15.70 -37.82 -17.10
C PRO A 366 -14.70 -38.96 -17.23
N VAL A 367 -13.51 -38.78 -16.65
CA VAL A 367 -12.46 -39.80 -16.50
C VAL A 367 -12.04 -39.88 -15.04
N PRO A 368 -11.79 -41.09 -14.48
CA PRO A 368 -11.25 -41.23 -13.14
C PRO A 368 -9.94 -40.44 -12.97
N THR A 369 -9.70 -39.84 -11.81
CA THR A 369 -8.48 -39.06 -11.57
C THR A 369 -7.20 -39.87 -11.79
N ALA A 370 -7.21 -41.15 -11.42
CA ALA A 370 -6.09 -42.06 -11.63
C ALA A 370 -5.84 -42.41 -13.12
N ASP A 371 -6.82 -42.14 -13.99
CA ASP A 371 -6.75 -42.37 -15.44
C ASP A 371 -6.49 -41.08 -16.23
N ALA A 372 -6.26 -39.97 -15.53
CA ALA A 372 -5.96 -38.70 -16.15
C ALA A 372 -4.68 -38.78 -17.00
N ARG A 373 -4.77 -38.23 -18.21
CA ARG A 373 -3.67 -38.17 -19.17
C ARG A 373 -3.41 -36.72 -19.59
N SER A 374 -2.24 -36.49 -20.17
CA SER A 374 -1.87 -35.18 -20.69
C SER A 374 -2.91 -34.70 -21.70
N GLY A 375 -3.43 -33.49 -21.50
CA GLY A 375 -4.53 -32.95 -22.30
C GLY A 375 -5.92 -33.41 -21.88
N ASP A 376 -6.08 -34.03 -20.71
CA ASP A 376 -7.37 -34.02 -20.04
C ASP A 376 -7.58 -32.67 -19.33
N ILE A 377 -8.83 -32.31 -19.07
CA ILE A 377 -9.20 -31.05 -18.40
C ILE A 377 -9.59 -31.35 -16.96
N VAL A 378 -8.92 -30.72 -16.01
CA VAL A 378 -9.25 -30.82 -14.58
C VAL A 378 -10.11 -29.63 -14.16
N PHE A 379 -11.20 -29.91 -13.45
CA PHE A 379 -12.10 -28.92 -12.87
C PHE A 379 -11.87 -28.80 -11.37
N LEU A 380 -11.75 -27.56 -10.89
CA LEU A 380 -11.27 -27.25 -9.55
C LEU A 380 -12.28 -26.45 -8.74
N GLY A 381 -12.33 -26.69 -7.44
CA GLY A 381 -13.13 -25.94 -6.47
C GLY A 381 -13.67 -26.88 -5.38
N PRO A 382 -13.89 -26.41 -4.16
CA PRO A 382 -14.65 -27.21 -3.21
C PRO A 382 -16.10 -27.32 -3.73
N ALA A 383 -16.68 -28.52 -3.71
CA ALA A 383 -18.01 -28.79 -4.30
C ALA A 383 -19.11 -27.81 -3.85
N ARG A 384 -19.05 -27.34 -2.60
CA ARG A 384 -19.97 -26.34 -2.02
C ARG A 384 -19.96 -24.97 -2.73
N LEU A 385 -18.88 -24.65 -3.43
CA LEU A 385 -18.72 -23.40 -4.20
C LEU A 385 -18.88 -23.62 -5.71
N GLY A 386 -19.12 -24.86 -6.15
CA GLY A 386 -19.18 -25.21 -7.57
C GLY A 386 -17.83 -25.21 -8.28
N ALA A 387 -17.85 -25.31 -9.62
CA ALA A 387 -16.64 -25.33 -10.44
C ALA A 387 -16.04 -23.93 -10.60
N GLN A 388 -14.91 -23.72 -9.94
CA GLN A 388 -14.26 -22.44 -9.71
C GLN A 388 -13.01 -22.20 -10.55
N GLY A 389 -12.32 -23.27 -10.92
CA GLY A 389 -11.11 -23.23 -11.72
C GLY A 389 -11.09 -24.34 -12.75
N VAL A 390 -10.23 -24.19 -13.74
CA VAL A 390 -9.97 -25.21 -14.74
C VAL A 390 -8.50 -25.18 -15.14
N GLY A 391 -7.94 -26.35 -15.44
CA GLY A 391 -6.59 -26.53 -15.94
C GLY A 391 -6.49 -27.70 -16.91
N ILE A 392 -5.36 -27.81 -17.58
CA ILE A 392 -5.04 -28.90 -18.50
C ILE A 392 -4.05 -29.81 -17.79
N VAL A 393 -4.42 -31.07 -17.59
CA VAL A 393 -3.53 -32.08 -17.01
C VAL A 393 -2.30 -32.24 -17.91
N LEU A 394 -1.11 -32.23 -17.32
CA LEU A 394 0.14 -32.50 -18.03
C LEU A 394 0.68 -33.87 -17.66
N ASP A 395 0.59 -34.24 -16.39
CA ASP A 395 0.98 -35.52 -15.82
C ASP A 395 0.22 -35.77 -14.50
N GLU A 396 0.59 -36.82 -13.77
CA GLU A 396 -0.06 -37.21 -12.49
C GLU A 396 0.05 -36.15 -11.38
N ARG A 397 0.99 -35.21 -11.49
CA ARG A 397 1.32 -34.21 -10.46
C ARG A 397 1.17 -32.78 -10.93
N THR A 398 1.10 -32.53 -12.23
CA THR A 398 1.16 -31.17 -12.76
C THR A 398 0.04 -30.87 -13.74
N MET A 399 -0.37 -29.60 -13.72
CA MET A 399 -1.33 -29.06 -14.68
C MET A 399 -0.83 -27.72 -15.23
N LEU A 400 -1.28 -27.39 -16.43
CA LEU A 400 -1.12 -26.08 -17.05
C LEU A 400 -2.42 -25.30 -16.87
N ALA A 401 -2.36 -24.13 -16.25
CA ALA A 401 -3.53 -23.29 -16.02
C ALA A 401 -3.18 -21.81 -16.13
N ALA A 402 -4.16 -20.99 -16.50
CA ALA A 402 -4.08 -19.56 -16.21
C ALA A 402 -4.50 -19.35 -14.75
N ASP A 403 -3.54 -19.09 -13.87
CA ASP A 403 -3.74 -19.02 -12.42
C ASP A 403 -3.68 -17.56 -11.95
N ALA A 404 -4.79 -17.09 -11.37
CA ALA A 404 -4.89 -15.74 -10.81
C ALA A 404 -3.87 -15.48 -9.68
N ARG A 405 -3.51 -16.51 -8.90
CA ARG A 405 -2.57 -16.39 -7.77
C ARG A 405 -1.13 -16.19 -8.24
N LEU A 406 -0.80 -16.74 -9.41
CA LEU A 406 0.52 -16.64 -10.03
C LEU A 406 0.54 -15.62 -11.18
N ALA A 407 -0.56 -14.88 -11.35
CA ALA A 407 -0.73 -13.80 -12.32
C ALA A 407 -0.40 -14.18 -13.78
N GLY A 408 -0.51 -15.45 -14.15
CA GLY A 408 -0.10 -15.91 -15.48
C GLY A 408 -0.57 -17.30 -15.85
N VAL A 409 -0.34 -17.64 -17.12
CA VAL A 409 -0.38 -19.01 -17.62
C VAL A 409 0.88 -19.72 -17.15
N VAL A 410 0.68 -20.68 -16.27
CA VAL A 410 1.75 -21.34 -15.55
C VAL A 410 1.52 -22.84 -15.55
N VAL A 411 2.62 -23.56 -15.42
CA VAL A 411 2.54 -24.91 -14.89
C VAL A 411 2.35 -24.73 -13.39
N THR A 412 1.43 -25.46 -12.78
CA THR A 412 1.29 -25.58 -11.31
C THR A 412 1.12 -27.06 -10.93
N ASP A 413 1.07 -27.37 -9.64
CA ASP A 413 0.79 -28.74 -9.20
C ASP A 413 -0.70 -29.04 -9.36
N LEU A 414 -1.02 -30.28 -9.70
CA LEU A 414 -2.38 -30.79 -9.76
C LEU A 414 -2.89 -30.92 -8.31
N PRO A 415 -3.97 -30.20 -7.93
CA PRO A 415 -4.48 -30.27 -6.57
C PRO A 415 -4.97 -31.68 -6.21
N GLY A 416 -4.86 -32.06 -4.94
CA GLY A 416 -5.40 -33.31 -4.41
C GLY A 416 -6.73 -33.14 -3.66
N GLY A 417 -7.34 -34.28 -3.31
CA GLY A 417 -8.51 -34.35 -2.43
C GLY A 417 -9.74 -33.61 -2.96
N ASP A 418 -10.49 -32.98 -2.06
CA ASP A 418 -11.79 -32.32 -2.32
C ASP A 418 -11.69 -31.07 -3.22
N THR A 419 -10.49 -30.72 -3.68
CA THR A 419 -10.26 -29.58 -4.57
C THR A 419 -10.47 -29.95 -6.04
N VAL A 420 -10.40 -31.24 -6.38
CA VAL A 420 -10.68 -31.75 -7.74
C VAL A 420 -12.13 -32.18 -7.81
N LEU A 421 -12.93 -31.45 -8.59
CA LEU A 421 -14.34 -31.77 -8.81
C LEU A 421 -14.55 -32.86 -9.84
N GLY A 422 -13.60 -33.00 -10.75
CA GLY A 422 -13.63 -34.00 -11.79
C GLY A 422 -12.63 -33.71 -12.90
N ILE A 423 -12.41 -34.72 -13.73
CA ILE A 423 -11.56 -34.64 -14.92
C ILE A 423 -12.41 -35.03 -16.12
N GLY A 424 -12.35 -34.23 -17.18
CA GLY A 424 -13.04 -34.47 -18.44
C GLY A 424 -12.03 -34.69 -19.57
N ARG A 425 -12.30 -35.64 -20.46
CA ARG A 425 -11.43 -35.93 -21.62
C ARG A 425 -12.01 -35.36 -22.92
N PRO A 426 -11.41 -34.31 -23.51
CA PRO A 426 -11.90 -33.70 -24.76
C PRO A 426 -11.83 -34.60 -25.99
N ALA A 427 -10.98 -35.64 -25.97
CA ALA A 427 -10.86 -36.61 -27.04
C ALA A 427 -12.13 -37.49 -27.23
N LEU A 428 -12.93 -37.61 -26.17
CA LEU A 428 -14.16 -38.39 -26.18
C LEU A 428 -15.33 -37.55 -26.74
N ALA A 429 -16.40 -38.23 -27.16
CA ALA A 429 -17.59 -37.53 -27.65
C ALA A 429 -18.23 -36.73 -26.50
N GLN A 430 -18.52 -35.45 -26.74
CA GLN A 430 -19.24 -34.62 -25.78
C GLN A 430 -20.60 -35.26 -25.44
N ARG A 431 -20.93 -35.26 -24.16
CA ARG A 431 -22.20 -35.78 -23.64
C ARG A 431 -23.27 -34.69 -23.64
N PRO A 432 -24.57 -35.05 -23.59
CA PRO A 432 -25.60 -34.10 -23.22
C PRO A 432 -25.23 -33.38 -21.91
N PRO A 433 -25.46 -32.05 -21.81
CA PRO A 433 -25.06 -31.27 -20.64
C PRO A 433 -25.61 -31.88 -19.35
N GLN A 434 -24.71 -32.22 -18.41
CA GLN A 434 -25.07 -32.59 -17.05
C GLN A 434 -24.84 -31.42 -16.09
N GLU A 435 -25.71 -31.29 -15.10
CA GLU A 435 -25.65 -30.16 -14.17
C GLU A 435 -24.35 -30.20 -13.34
N PRO A 436 -23.48 -29.18 -13.44
CA PRO A 436 -22.28 -29.12 -12.63
C PRO A 436 -22.63 -28.75 -11.18
N PRO A 437 -21.75 -29.06 -10.20
CA PRO A 437 -21.93 -28.62 -8.81
C PRO A 437 -22.17 -27.10 -8.75
N ARG A 438 -23.23 -26.68 -8.06
CA ARG A 438 -23.59 -25.27 -7.87
C ARG A 438 -23.16 -24.79 -6.49
N ALA A 439 -22.88 -23.50 -6.37
CA ALA A 439 -22.68 -22.87 -5.06
C ALA A 439 -23.99 -22.96 -4.25
N THR A 440 -23.92 -23.53 -3.06
CA THR A 440 -25.09 -23.75 -2.18
C THR A 440 -25.14 -22.83 -0.97
N ASP A 441 -24.12 -21.99 -0.76
CA ASP A 441 -23.94 -21.18 0.45
C ASP A 441 -24.41 -19.71 0.32
N GLY A 442 -24.99 -19.33 -0.82
CA GLY A 442 -25.48 -17.96 -1.05
C GLY A 442 -24.38 -16.91 -1.19
N GLY A 443 -23.11 -17.31 -1.27
CA GLY A 443 -21.99 -16.42 -1.55
C GLY A 443 -21.96 -15.92 -3.00
N LEU A 444 -21.18 -14.86 -3.26
CA LEU A 444 -20.96 -14.37 -4.62
C LEU A 444 -20.32 -15.48 -5.47
N PRO A 445 -20.79 -15.73 -6.71
CA PRO A 445 -20.18 -16.72 -7.58
C PRO A 445 -18.75 -16.28 -7.90
N TRP A 446 -17.82 -17.22 -7.84
CA TRP A 446 -16.44 -17.03 -8.28
C TRP A 446 -16.25 -17.73 -9.62
N ARG A 447 -15.32 -17.24 -10.46
CA ARG A 447 -14.93 -17.85 -11.73
C ARG A 447 -13.46 -17.53 -12.02
N CYS A 448 -12.64 -18.57 -12.09
CA CYS A 448 -11.22 -18.50 -12.42
C CYS A 448 -10.39 -17.58 -11.53
N GLY A 449 -10.80 -17.30 -10.29
CA GLY A 449 -10.12 -16.32 -9.42
C GLY A 449 -10.67 -14.89 -9.51
N GLY A 450 -11.72 -14.64 -10.31
CA GLY A 450 -12.51 -13.42 -10.26
C GLY A 450 -13.85 -13.64 -9.58
N VAL A 451 -14.31 -12.67 -8.78
CA VAL A 451 -15.70 -12.63 -8.31
C VAL A 451 -16.59 -12.26 -9.51
N GLN A 452 -17.56 -13.10 -9.84
CA GLN A 452 -18.61 -12.77 -10.79
C GLN A 452 -19.60 -11.82 -10.12
N LEU A 453 -19.46 -10.55 -10.46
CA LEU A 453 -20.43 -9.52 -10.11
C LEU A 453 -21.59 -9.55 -11.12
N PRO A 454 -22.83 -9.26 -10.70
CA PRO A 454 -23.94 -9.11 -11.63
C PRO A 454 -23.66 -8.03 -12.70
N PRO A 455 -24.24 -8.13 -13.91
CA PRO A 455 -23.98 -7.20 -15.00
C PRO A 455 -24.21 -5.75 -14.58
N ARG A 456 -23.22 -4.89 -14.84
CA ARG A 456 -23.22 -3.46 -14.50
C ARG A 456 -23.91 -2.62 -15.57
N ALA A 457 -24.55 -1.53 -15.15
CA ALA A 457 -25.15 -0.53 -16.03
C ALA A 457 -24.06 0.37 -16.68
N ALA A 458 -24.36 0.98 -17.82
CA ALA A 458 -23.43 1.85 -18.54
C ALA A 458 -22.96 3.03 -17.66
N GLY A 459 -21.63 3.22 -17.53
CA GLY A 459 -21.02 4.35 -16.81
C GLY A 459 -20.02 4.02 -15.69
N GLU A 460 -19.57 2.77 -15.53
CA GLU A 460 -18.58 2.40 -14.50
C GLU A 460 -17.13 2.37 -15.03
N ALA A 461 -16.21 2.99 -14.28
CA ALA A 461 -14.82 3.27 -14.61
C ALA A 461 -13.94 2.00 -14.79
N PRO A 462 -12.86 2.08 -15.61
CA PRO A 462 -12.04 0.93 -16.00
C PRO A 462 -11.23 0.34 -14.84
N GLY A 463 -11.11 -1.00 -14.87
CA GLY A 463 -10.47 -1.83 -13.84
C GLY A 463 -8.94 -1.78 -13.76
N ALA A 464 -8.37 -2.84 -13.18
CA ALA A 464 -6.98 -2.95 -12.73
C ALA A 464 -5.92 -2.36 -13.68
N TRP A 465 -4.97 -1.61 -13.12
CA TRP A 465 -3.87 -0.95 -13.82
C TRP A 465 -2.50 -1.45 -13.33
N GLY A 466 -1.56 -1.68 -14.24
CA GLY A 466 -0.17 -2.03 -13.93
C GLY A 466 0.06 -3.43 -13.33
N GLY A 467 -0.95 -4.30 -13.30
CA GLY A 467 -0.87 -5.63 -12.67
C GLY A 467 -0.87 -5.59 -11.14
N TYR A 468 -1.09 -4.42 -10.54
CA TYR A 468 -1.15 -4.25 -9.10
C TYR A 468 -2.58 -4.39 -8.58
N PRO A 469 -2.79 -4.95 -7.37
CA PRO A 469 -4.10 -4.92 -6.72
C PRO A 469 -4.49 -3.53 -6.24
N ASN A 470 -5.78 -3.31 -6.01
CA ASN A 470 -6.32 -2.07 -5.48
C ASN A 470 -5.68 -1.70 -4.13
N GLY A 471 -5.09 -0.51 -4.06
CA GLY A 471 -4.38 0.00 -2.88
C GLY A 471 -2.99 -0.59 -2.68
N LEU A 472 -2.50 -1.40 -3.61
CA LEU A 472 -1.17 -2.02 -3.58
C LEU A 472 -0.32 -1.62 -4.80
N ILE A 473 -0.61 -0.46 -5.39
CA ILE A 473 0.22 0.16 -6.42
C ILE A 473 1.47 0.76 -5.74
N PRO A 474 2.69 0.40 -6.17
CA PRO A 474 3.92 1.04 -5.68
C PRO A 474 3.88 2.55 -5.94
N LEU A 475 4.33 3.36 -4.98
CA LEU A 475 4.36 4.81 -5.14
C LEU A 475 5.22 5.24 -6.34
N ALA A 476 6.26 4.47 -6.66
CA ALA A 476 7.11 4.68 -7.83
C ALA A 476 6.38 4.46 -9.18
N ALA A 477 5.24 3.76 -9.17
CA ALA A 477 4.38 3.58 -10.34
C ALA A 477 3.30 4.67 -10.43
N LEU A 478 3.19 5.57 -9.45
CA LEU A 478 2.23 6.67 -9.46
C LEU A 478 2.92 7.98 -9.83
N CYS A 479 2.13 8.92 -10.34
CA CYS A 479 2.63 10.24 -10.70
C CYS A 479 2.13 11.31 -9.71
N PRO A 480 2.93 12.35 -9.44
CA PRO A 480 2.51 13.49 -8.64
C PRO A 480 1.30 14.21 -9.26
N ALA A 481 0.28 14.48 -8.44
CA ALA A 481 -0.88 15.26 -8.84
C ALA A 481 -0.59 16.78 -8.92
N GLY A 482 0.63 17.20 -8.56
CA GLY A 482 1.04 18.62 -8.56
C GLY A 482 0.61 19.40 -7.31
N GLN A 483 0.10 18.72 -6.28
CA GLN A 483 -0.29 19.31 -5.01
C GLN A 483 0.20 18.44 -3.84
N GLY A 484 1.06 18.99 -2.98
CA GLY A 484 1.58 18.28 -1.81
C GLY A 484 2.22 16.92 -2.16
N ALA A 485 1.95 15.92 -1.32
CA ALA A 485 2.39 14.53 -1.53
C ALA A 485 1.34 13.66 -2.27
N HIS A 486 0.36 14.27 -2.92
CA HIS A 486 -0.71 13.54 -3.58
C HIS A 486 -0.23 12.83 -4.84
N LEU A 487 -0.62 11.56 -4.95
CA LEU A 487 -0.24 10.66 -6.01
C LEU A 487 -1.50 10.10 -6.67
N LEU A 488 -1.44 9.95 -7.99
CA LEU A 488 -2.51 9.40 -8.81
C LEU A 488 -1.91 8.50 -9.91
N ARG A 489 -2.77 7.72 -10.55
CA ARG A 489 -2.42 7.08 -11.82
C ARG A 489 -1.96 8.15 -12.80
N CYS A 490 -0.97 7.86 -13.64
CA CYS A 490 -0.27 8.94 -14.36
C CYS A 490 -1.14 9.74 -15.32
N ASP A 491 -2.09 9.09 -15.99
CA ASP A 491 -3.12 9.73 -16.82
C ASP A 491 -4.11 10.57 -15.97
N ALA A 492 -4.57 10.05 -14.84
CA ALA A 492 -5.41 10.78 -13.90
C ALA A 492 -4.67 11.99 -13.32
N ALA A 493 -3.37 11.85 -12.98
CA ALA A 493 -2.53 12.93 -12.48
C ALA A 493 -2.40 14.06 -13.51
N GLU A 494 -2.19 13.71 -14.78
CA GLU A 494 -2.12 14.67 -15.87
C GLU A 494 -3.45 15.40 -16.09
N ALA A 495 -4.54 14.65 -16.19
CA ALA A 495 -5.88 15.18 -16.29
C ALA A 495 -6.24 16.10 -15.12
N PHE A 496 -5.88 15.70 -13.89
CA PHE A 496 -6.09 16.51 -12.69
C PHE A 496 -5.32 17.83 -12.73
N ARG A 497 -4.05 17.82 -13.15
CA ARG A 497 -3.25 19.05 -13.29
C ARG A 497 -3.86 20.00 -14.31
N ALA A 498 -4.34 19.49 -15.44
CA ALA A 498 -5.02 20.28 -16.47
C ALA A 498 -6.32 20.90 -15.93
N MET A 499 -7.14 20.09 -15.23
CA MET A 499 -8.37 20.56 -14.58
C MET A 499 -8.07 21.62 -13.51
N SER A 500 -7.05 21.42 -12.69
CA SER A 500 -6.63 22.34 -11.63
C SER A 500 -6.13 23.67 -12.19
N ALA A 501 -5.42 23.67 -13.33
CA ALA A 501 -5.00 24.88 -14.03
C ALA A 501 -6.20 25.65 -14.63
N ALA A 502 -7.17 24.95 -15.21
CA ALA A 502 -8.41 25.56 -15.69
C ALA A 502 -9.24 26.16 -14.55
N PHE A 503 -9.31 25.46 -13.42
CA PHE A 503 -9.95 25.96 -12.20
C PHE A 503 -9.25 27.21 -11.66
N ALA A 504 -7.91 27.23 -11.66
CA ALA A 504 -7.12 28.39 -11.24
C ALA A 504 -7.38 29.61 -12.13
N SER A 505 -7.60 29.42 -13.43
CA SER A 505 -7.99 30.51 -14.34
C SER A 505 -9.35 31.13 -13.98
N ALA A 506 -10.26 30.34 -13.38
CA ALA A 506 -11.59 30.81 -12.98
C ALA A 506 -11.62 31.45 -11.58
N PHE A 507 -10.84 30.92 -10.63
CA PHE A 507 -10.93 31.30 -9.21
C PHE A 507 -9.65 31.89 -8.60
N GLY A 508 -8.56 32.03 -9.37
CA GLY A 508 -7.29 32.58 -8.92
C GLY A 508 -6.50 31.68 -7.94
N LYS A 509 -6.98 30.46 -7.69
CA LYS A 509 -6.35 29.46 -6.80
C LYS A 509 -6.47 28.07 -7.45
N PRO A 510 -5.47 27.19 -7.33
CA PRO A 510 -5.58 25.81 -7.82
C PRO A 510 -6.63 25.03 -7.02
N LEU A 511 -7.06 23.89 -7.57
CA LEU A 511 -7.90 22.96 -6.82
C LEU A 511 -7.19 22.54 -5.52
N CYS A 512 -7.98 22.40 -4.47
CA CYS A 512 -7.53 21.96 -3.16
C CYS A 512 -7.85 20.47 -3.02
N MET A 513 -6.89 19.64 -2.58
CA MET A 513 -7.05 18.20 -2.41
C MET A 513 -6.78 17.78 -0.96
N THR A 514 -7.63 16.93 -0.42
CA THR A 514 -7.48 16.30 0.90
C THR A 514 -7.13 14.83 0.81
N ASP A 515 -7.55 14.13 -0.25
CA ASP A 515 -7.22 12.73 -0.46
C ASP A 515 -7.05 12.39 -1.95
N SER A 516 -6.26 11.36 -2.23
CA SER A 516 -5.85 10.92 -3.57
C SER A 516 -5.68 9.40 -3.61
N TYR A 517 -4.56 8.87 -4.12
CA TYR A 517 -4.24 7.46 -3.94
C TYR A 517 -4.24 7.06 -2.46
N ARG A 518 -5.02 6.02 -2.14
CA ARG A 518 -5.14 5.47 -0.78
C ARG A 518 -4.71 4.01 -0.79
N THR A 519 -3.69 3.70 0.02
CA THR A 519 -3.18 2.33 0.13
C THR A 519 -4.24 1.40 0.71
N PHE A 520 -4.10 0.10 0.42
CA PHE A 520 -5.00 -0.94 0.92
C PHE A 520 -5.05 -0.90 2.46
N ALA A 521 -3.88 -0.76 3.10
CA ALA A 521 -3.78 -0.64 4.55
C ALA A 521 -4.50 0.61 5.09
N ALA A 522 -4.42 1.74 4.40
CA ALA A 522 -5.15 2.94 4.77
C ALA A 522 -6.67 2.75 4.58
N GLN A 523 -7.09 2.05 3.52
CA GLN A 523 -8.49 1.71 3.29
C GLN A 523 -9.04 0.76 4.36
N VAL A 524 -8.27 -0.24 4.80
CA VAL A 524 -8.63 -1.13 5.93
C VAL A 524 -8.86 -0.33 7.20
N ARG A 525 -7.94 0.60 7.54
CA ARG A 525 -8.11 1.46 8.72
C ARG A 525 -9.33 2.35 8.62
N LEU A 526 -9.53 2.99 7.47
CA LEU A 526 -10.69 3.85 7.23
C LEU A 526 -12.00 3.05 7.34
N TYR A 527 -12.03 1.84 6.80
CA TYR A 527 -13.18 0.92 6.91
C TYR A 527 -13.43 0.48 8.36
N GLY A 528 -12.38 0.23 9.14
CA GLY A 528 -12.52 -0.10 10.56
C GLY A 528 -13.09 1.05 11.40
N VAL A 529 -12.76 2.30 11.08
CA VAL A 529 -13.25 3.48 11.81
C VAL A 529 -14.62 3.95 11.31
N LYS A 530 -14.87 3.86 10.01
CA LYS A 530 -16.08 4.37 9.35
C LYS A 530 -16.66 3.36 8.36
N PRO A 531 -17.11 2.18 8.83
CA PRO A 531 -17.53 1.09 7.94
C PRO A 531 -18.74 1.43 7.06
N ALA A 532 -19.57 2.38 7.47
CA ALA A 532 -20.74 2.84 6.70
C ALA A 532 -20.40 3.88 5.61
N LEU A 533 -19.22 4.52 5.69
CA LEU A 533 -18.79 5.61 4.81
C LEU A 533 -17.55 5.27 3.98
N ALA A 534 -16.90 4.15 4.26
CA ALA A 534 -15.71 3.71 3.57
C ALA A 534 -16.04 2.56 2.60
N ALA A 535 -15.43 2.57 1.43
CA ALA A 535 -15.45 1.42 0.54
C ALA A 535 -14.79 0.20 1.20
N VAL A 536 -15.25 -1.01 0.84
CA VAL A 536 -14.60 -2.25 1.27
C VAL A 536 -13.14 -2.22 0.80
N PRO A 537 -12.17 -2.61 1.65
CA PRO A 537 -10.77 -2.66 1.24
C PRO A 537 -10.57 -3.47 -0.03
N GLY A 538 -9.85 -2.91 -0.99
CA GLY A 538 -9.65 -3.52 -2.31
C GLY A 538 -10.69 -3.13 -3.37
N THR A 539 -11.70 -2.32 -3.03
CA THR A 539 -12.75 -1.88 -3.98
C THR A 539 -12.84 -0.36 -4.14
N SER A 540 -11.97 0.42 -3.53
CA SER A 540 -12.04 1.89 -3.55
C SER A 540 -11.36 2.46 -4.80
N ASN A 541 -11.96 3.44 -5.49
CA ASN A 541 -11.29 4.12 -6.59
C ASN A 541 -10.05 4.93 -6.17
N HIS A 542 -9.95 5.31 -4.89
CA HIS A 542 -8.69 5.84 -4.34
C HIS A 542 -7.57 4.78 -4.38
N GLY A 543 -7.89 3.50 -4.19
CA GLY A 543 -6.92 2.41 -4.30
C GLY A 543 -6.42 2.16 -5.73
N TRP A 544 -7.08 2.74 -6.75
CA TRP A 544 -6.60 2.70 -8.13
C TRP A 544 -5.83 3.96 -8.53
N GLY A 545 -5.70 4.94 -7.62
CA GLY A 545 -5.15 6.25 -7.97
C GLY A 545 -6.04 7.02 -8.95
N MET A 546 -7.35 6.76 -8.92
CA MET A 546 -8.35 7.31 -9.84
C MET A 546 -9.41 8.16 -9.14
N ALA A 547 -9.26 8.43 -7.84
CA ALA A 547 -10.20 9.27 -7.12
C ALA A 547 -9.46 10.35 -6.33
N VAL A 548 -10.13 11.48 -6.17
CA VAL A 548 -9.67 12.62 -5.37
C VAL A 548 -10.80 13.09 -4.47
N ASP A 549 -10.45 13.49 -3.26
CA ASP A 549 -11.33 14.25 -2.37
C ASP A 549 -10.84 15.70 -2.32
N LEU A 550 -11.73 16.64 -2.61
CA LEU A 550 -11.41 18.04 -2.87
C LEU A 550 -11.93 18.98 -1.78
N CYS A 551 -11.20 20.08 -1.56
CA CYS A 551 -11.49 21.13 -0.59
C CYS A 551 -11.57 22.52 -1.24
N GLY A 552 -11.49 23.59 -0.45
CA GLY A 552 -11.35 24.96 -0.97
C GLY A 552 -12.62 25.55 -1.60
N GLY A 553 -13.77 24.95 -1.34
CA GLY A 553 -15.10 25.32 -1.85
C GLY A 553 -15.82 24.15 -2.51
N VAL A 554 -15.08 23.21 -3.12
CA VAL A 554 -15.64 22.05 -3.84
C VAL A 554 -16.35 21.07 -2.90
N GLN A 555 -15.91 20.95 -1.64
CA GLN A 555 -16.47 20.03 -0.64
C GLN A 555 -17.89 20.37 -0.17
N SER A 556 -18.52 21.42 -0.72
CA SER A 556 -19.82 21.89 -0.28
C SER A 556 -20.72 22.13 -1.49
N PHE A 557 -21.92 21.56 -1.48
CA PHE A 557 -22.92 21.86 -2.51
C PHE A 557 -23.30 23.35 -2.48
N GLY A 558 -23.68 23.88 -3.65
CA GLY A 558 -24.15 25.26 -3.80
C GLY A 558 -23.04 26.31 -3.84
N THR A 559 -21.77 25.93 -3.69
CA THR A 559 -20.66 26.85 -3.91
C THR A 559 -20.40 27.09 -5.40
N PRO A 560 -19.89 28.27 -5.78
CA PRO A 560 -19.43 28.53 -7.14
C PRO A 560 -18.38 27.51 -7.60
N GLU A 561 -17.47 27.10 -6.71
CA GLU A 561 -16.43 26.11 -6.99
C GLU A 561 -17.02 24.72 -7.33
N TYR A 562 -18.01 24.23 -6.57
CA TYR A 562 -18.67 22.97 -6.87
C TYR A 562 -19.46 23.05 -8.18
N ALA A 563 -20.18 24.16 -8.41
CA ALA A 563 -20.94 24.37 -9.65
C ALA A 563 -20.01 24.37 -10.88
N TRP A 564 -18.83 24.98 -10.76
CA TRP A 564 -17.81 24.94 -11.81
C TRP A 564 -17.34 23.51 -12.07
N MET A 565 -17.06 22.74 -11.02
CA MET A 565 -16.63 21.34 -11.19
C MET A 565 -17.70 20.50 -11.89
N VAL A 566 -18.98 20.66 -11.54
CA VAL A 566 -20.09 19.95 -12.22
C VAL A 566 -20.16 20.29 -13.70
N ALA A 567 -19.94 21.55 -14.07
CA ALA A 567 -20.00 22.00 -15.45
C ALA A 567 -18.77 21.63 -16.27
N ASN A 568 -17.59 21.50 -15.66
CA ASN A 568 -16.31 21.46 -16.38
C ASN A 568 -15.48 20.18 -16.19
N ALA A 569 -15.59 19.49 -15.06
CA ALA A 569 -14.70 18.36 -14.74
C ALA A 569 -14.77 17.24 -15.80
N GLY A 570 -15.94 17.05 -16.42
CA GLY A 570 -16.15 16.06 -17.47
C GLY A 570 -15.26 16.26 -18.70
N PHE A 571 -14.91 17.51 -19.05
CA PHE A 571 -13.98 17.80 -20.15
C PHE A 571 -12.56 17.29 -19.90
N PHE A 572 -12.22 17.05 -18.64
CA PHE A 572 -10.92 16.53 -18.20
C PHE A 572 -11.01 15.05 -17.82
N GLY A 573 -12.12 14.37 -18.12
CA GLY A 573 -12.33 12.97 -17.76
C GLY A 573 -12.56 12.74 -16.26
N TRP A 574 -12.98 13.76 -15.51
CA TRP A 574 -13.34 13.65 -14.10
C TRP A 574 -14.86 13.77 -13.93
N SER A 575 -15.43 12.97 -13.03
CA SER A 575 -16.86 13.01 -12.75
C SER A 575 -17.13 12.91 -11.26
N ASN A 576 -18.13 13.65 -10.77
CA ASN A 576 -18.73 13.36 -9.47
C ASN A 576 -19.73 12.21 -9.70
N PRO A 577 -19.47 11.01 -9.14
CA PRO A 577 -20.23 9.83 -9.50
C PRO A 577 -21.69 9.95 -9.06
N PRO A 578 -22.64 9.25 -9.72
CA PRO A 578 -24.07 9.43 -9.46
C PRO A 578 -24.50 9.21 -8.01
N TRP A 579 -23.77 8.38 -7.25
CA TRP A 579 -24.04 8.09 -5.84
C TRP A 579 -23.61 9.23 -4.90
N ALA A 580 -22.64 10.05 -5.30
CA ALA A 580 -22.08 11.15 -4.51
C ALA A 580 -22.86 12.48 -4.67
N ARG A 581 -23.82 12.53 -5.61
CA ARG A 581 -24.62 13.72 -5.93
C ARG A 581 -25.78 13.93 -4.95
N PRO A 582 -26.33 15.17 -4.84
CA PRO A 582 -27.46 15.47 -3.94
C PRO A 582 -28.68 14.57 -4.15
N GLY A 583 -29.34 14.18 -3.06
CA GLY A 583 -30.64 13.49 -3.07
C GLY A 583 -30.54 11.98 -3.19
N ARG A 584 -29.44 11.39 -2.69
CA ARG A 584 -29.08 9.97 -2.81
C ARG A 584 -28.75 9.31 -1.46
N GLY A 585 -28.61 10.07 -0.37
CA GLY A 585 -28.38 9.57 0.99
C GLY A 585 -26.93 9.15 1.31
N ARG A 586 -25.99 9.39 0.38
CA ARG A 586 -24.53 9.19 0.51
C ARG A 586 -23.78 10.30 -0.22
N GLU A 587 -24.25 11.52 -0.03
CA GLU A 587 -23.74 12.69 -0.71
C GLU A 587 -22.29 12.98 -0.33
N GLU A 588 -21.41 13.03 -1.32
CA GLU A 588 -19.99 13.35 -1.16
C GLU A 588 -19.58 14.40 -2.21
N PRO A 589 -19.94 15.68 -1.99
CA PRO A 589 -19.58 16.78 -2.91
C PRO A 589 -18.07 16.90 -3.16
N TRP A 590 -17.27 16.48 -2.18
CA TRP A 590 -15.81 16.46 -2.27
C TRP A 590 -15.26 15.36 -3.16
N HIS A 591 -16.01 14.28 -3.45
CA HIS A 591 -15.48 13.08 -4.09
C HIS A 591 -15.61 13.11 -5.62
N TRP A 592 -14.49 12.93 -6.32
CA TRP A 592 -14.45 12.95 -7.78
C TRP A 592 -13.62 11.78 -8.31
N GLU A 593 -14.12 11.14 -9.36
CA GLU A 593 -13.54 9.95 -9.97
C GLU A 593 -13.08 10.23 -11.39
N PHE A 594 -11.88 9.77 -11.72
CA PHE A 594 -11.36 9.77 -13.08
C PHE A 594 -12.01 8.63 -13.87
N VAL A 595 -12.71 9.00 -14.95
CA VAL A 595 -13.45 8.09 -15.83
C VAL A 595 -12.79 7.93 -17.21
N GLY A 596 -11.69 8.64 -17.45
CA GLY A 596 -11.03 8.74 -18.77
C GLY A 596 -11.54 9.96 -19.54
N ALA A 597 -10.66 10.55 -20.36
CA ALA A 597 -10.97 11.67 -21.24
C ALA A 597 -11.59 11.19 -22.56
#